data_AF-M1CWK3-F1
#
_entry.id   AF-M1CWK3-F1
#
_cell.length_a   1.000
_cell.length_b   1.000
_cell.length_c   1.000
_cell.angle_alpha   90.00
_cell.angle_beta   90.00
_cell.angle_gamma   90.00
#
_symmetry.space_group_name_H-M   'P 1'
#
loop_
_entity.id
_entity.type
_entity.pdbx_description
1 polymer ?
#
loop_
_entity_poly.entity_id
_entity_poly.type
_entity_poly.pdbx_seq_one_letter_code
_entity_poly.pdbx_strand_id
1 'polypeptide(L)'
;MCSKTVEHMRLHALESNPDVLMRHPRDGEAWKTFDRIHSGFSSDPRNIRLGLASDGFNPFGTMSSTYSTWPVFLIPYNLPPWMCMKHTSFILSMIIPGKQTPGNNRDVYFQPLVKELRELWNDGVETFDSSLNETFRVHAALM
;
A
#
# COMPACT_ATOMS: atom_id res chain seq x y z
N MET A 1 3.79 -7.63 14.72
CA MET A 1 2.39 -7.94 14.35
C MET A 1 1.91 -9.15 15.13
N CYS A 2 0.61 -9.25 15.47
CA CYS A 2 0.08 -10.48 16.06
C CYS A 2 -0.04 -11.56 14.97
N SER A 3 0.02 -12.84 15.36
CA SER A 3 0.05 -13.99 14.43
C SER A 3 -1.09 -13.95 13.41
N LYS A 4 -2.31 -13.60 13.85
CA LYS A 4 -3.51 -13.50 13.00
C LYS A 4 -3.35 -12.49 11.86
N THR A 5 -2.73 -11.32 12.11
CA THR A 5 -2.51 -10.34 11.04
C THR A 5 -1.50 -10.84 10.03
N VAL A 6 -0.47 -11.57 10.47
CA VAL A 6 0.57 -12.11 9.58
C VAL A 6 0.03 -13.21 8.67
N GLU A 7 -0.88 -14.05 9.17
CA GLU A 7 -1.62 -15.01 8.34
C GLU A 7 -2.44 -14.30 7.25
N HIS A 8 -3.18 -13.26 7.62
CA HIS A 8 -3.97 -12.49 6.65
C HIS A 8 -3.12 -11.83 5.55
N MET A 9 -1.90 -11.38 5.86
CA MET A 9 -0.99 -10.78 4.87
C MET A 9 -0.53 -11.75 3.77
N ARG A 10 -0.71 -13.07 3.96
CA ARG A 10 -0.36 -14.11 2.97
C ARG A 10 -1.58 -14.71 2.29
N LEU A 11 -2.79 -14.30 2.66
CA LEU A 11 -4.03 -14.88 2.13
C LEU A 11 -4.11 -14.78 0.60
N HIS A 12 -3.62 -13.69 0.03
CA HIS A 12 -3.53 -13.46 -1.40
C HIS A 12 -2.61 -14.45 -2.16
N ALA A 13 -1.85 -15.30 -1.47
CA ALA A 13 -1.06 -16.35 -2.10
C ALA A 13 -1.62 -17.74 -1.81
N LEU A 14 -2.30 -17.91 -0.67
CA LEU A 14 -2.82 -19.19 -0.20
C LEU A 14 -4.18 -19.55 -0.81
N GLU A 15 -5.07 -18.57 -0.99
CA GLU A 15 -6.39 -18.83 -1.54
C GLU A 15 -6.38 -18.79 -3.07
N SER A 16 -7.03 -19.75 -3.72
CA SER A 16 -7.32 -19.68 -5.15
C SER A 16 -8.66 -18.98 -5.39
N ASN A 17 -8.77 -18.25 -6.51
CA ASN A 17 -10.03 -17.66 -6.93
C ASN A 17 -10.59 -18.46 -8.12
N PRO A 18 -11.55 -19.39 -7.89
CA PRO A 18 -12.05 -20.30 -8.92
C PRO A 18 -13.02 -19.63 -9.90
N ASP A 19 -13.66 -18.52 -9.53
CA ASP A 19 -14.87 -18.04 -10.22
C ASP A 19 -14.60 -16.96 -11.29
N VAL A 20 -13.32 -16.70 -11.65
CA VAL A 20 -12.86 -15.70 -12.65
C VAL A 20 -13.28 -14.24 -12.35
N LEU A 21 -14.10 -14.00 -11.32
CA LEU A 21 -14.53 -12.67 -10.88
C LEU A 21 -13.42 -11.96 -10.11
N MET A 22 -13.18 -10.69 -10.44
CA MET A 22 -12.27 -9.84 -9.64
C MET A 22 -12.92 -9.48 -8.30
N ARG A 23 -12.32 -9.94 -7.20
CA ARG A 23 -12.75 -9.66 -5.81
C ARG A 23 -11.70 -8.84 -5.06
N HIS A 24 -10.48 -8.81 -5.58
CA HIS A 24 -9.33 -8.20 -4.94
C HIS A 24 -8.31 -7.74 -6.00
N PRO A 25 -7.49 -6.69 -5.76
CA PRO A 25 -6.44 -6.26 -6.70
C PRO A 25 -5.55 -7.39 -7.26
N ARG A 26 -5.33 -8.44 -6.46
CA ARG A 26 -4.60 -9.67 -6.86
C ARG A 26 -5.18 -10.39 -8.08
N ASP A 27 -6.48 -10.25 -8.31
CA ASP A 27 -7.17 -10.92 -9.42
C ASP A 27 -6.94 -10.20 -10.76
N GLY A 28 -6.49 -8.94 -10.70
CA GLY A 28 -6.24 -8.08 -11.84
C GLY A 28 -4.99 -8.48 -12.63
N GLU A 29 -4.98 -8.14 -13.91
CA GLU A 29 -3.87 -8.48 -14.82
C GLU A 29 -2.57 -7.75 -14.47
N ALA A 30 -2.66 -6.54 -13.90
CA ALA A 30 -1.51 -5.79 -13.44
C ALA A 30 -0.72 -6.57 -12.37
N TRP A 31 -1.42 -7.20 -11.42
CA TRP A 31 -0.79 -8.03 -10.39
C TRP A 31 -0.14 -9.27 -10.99
N LYS A 32 -0.85 -9.99 -11.84
CA LYS A 32 -0.31 -11.20 -12.49
C LYS A 32 0.90 -10.89 -13.36
N THR A 33 0.86 -9.78 -14.10
CA THR A 33 1.96 -9.31 -14.92
C THR A 33 3.16 -8.91 -14.06
N PHE A 34 2.93 -8.18 -12.97
CA PHE A 34 3.97 -7.83 -12.00
C PHE A 34 4.63 -9.09 -11.43
N ASP A 35 3.84 -10.09 -11.02
CA ASP A 35 4.36 -11.33 -10.45
C ASP A 35 5.22 -12.12 -11.44
N ARG A 36 4.85 -12.10 -12.72
CA ARG A 36 5.63 -12.72 -13.81
C ARG A 36 6.95 -11.99 -14.06
N ILE A 37 6.96 -10.66 -14.02
CA ILE A 37 8.18 -9.85 -14.26
C ILE A 37 9.11 -9.92 -13.05
N HIS A 38 8.56 -9.89 -11.83
CA HIS A 38 9.29 -9.84 -10.58
C HIS A 38 9.07 -11.12 -9.76
N SER A 39 9.45 -12.26 -10.35
CA SER A 39 9.28 -13.58 -9.72
C SER A 39 10.03 -13.72 -8.40
N GLY A 40 11.21 -13.10 -8.27
CA GLY A 40 11.97 -13.08 -7.01
C GLY A 40 11.30 -12.26 -5.90
N PHE A 41 10.54 -11.22 -6.24
CA PHE A 41 9.70 -10.52 -5.26
C PHE A 41 8.50 -11.39 -4.88
N SER A 42 7.88 -12.02 -5.88
CA SER A 42 6.60 -12.72 -5.72
C SER A 42 6.74 -14.11 -5.11
N SER A 43 7.95 -14.69 -5.12
CA SER A 43 8.24 -15.97 -4.48
C SER A 43 8.05 -15.93 -2.96
N ASP A 44 8.21 -14.76 -2.33
CA ASP A 44 7.87 -14.59 -0.92
C ASP A 44 6.53 -13.85 -0.79
N PRO A 45 5.44 -14.55 -0.39
CA PRO A 45 4.12 -13.94 -0.25
C PRO A 45 4.04 -12.94 0.92
N ARG A 46 5.09 -12.82 1.75
CA ARG A 46 5.17 -11.81 2.81
C ARG A 46 5.59 -10.44 2.29
N ASN A 47 6.15 -10.36 1.08
CA ASN A 47 6.46 -9.09 0.44
C ASN A 47 5.18 -8.29 0.17
N ILE A 48 5.24 -6.99 0.46
CA ILE A 48 4.07 -6.13 0.59
C ILE A 48 3.78 -5.42 -0.73
N ARG A 49 2.55 -5.53 -1.20
CA ARG A 49 2.01 -4.77 -2.32
C ARG A 49 1.14 -3.64 -1.77
N LEU A 50 1.50 -2.42 -2.13
CA LEU A 50 0.89 -1.20 -1.64
C LEU A 50 0.08 -0.55 -2.76
N GLY A 51 -1.14 -0.14 -2.47
CA GLY A 51 -1.86 0.86 -3.25
C GLY A 51 -1.57 2.25 -2.70
N LEU A 52 -1.47 3.26 -3.57
CA LEU A 52 -1.36 4.66 -3.18
C LEU A 52 -2.61 5.41 -3.61
N ALA A 53 -3.23 6.11 -2.66
CA ALA A 53 -4.39 6.94 -2.92
C ALA A 53 -4.15 8.35 -2.37
N SER A 54 -4.45 9.36 -3.19
CA SER A 54 -4.46 10.75 -2.75
C SER A 54 -5.60 11.48 -3.43
N ASP A 55 -6.36 12.25 -2.67
CA ASP A 55 -7.43 13.09 -3.17
C ASP A 55 -7.50 14.39 -2.36
N GLY A 56 -7.97 15.47 -2.97
CA GLY A 56 -8.12 16.76 -2.31
C GLY A 56 -9.48 16.88 -1.62
N PHE A 57 -9.50 17.06 -0.30
CA PHE A 57 -10.72 17.40 0.43
C PHE A 57 -10.65 18.79 1.05
N ASN A 58 -11.81 19.43 1.22
CA ASN A 58 -11.89 20.73 1.87
C ASN A 58 -12.36 20.57 3.32
N PRO A 59 -11.48 20.77 4.33
CA PRO A 59 -11.84 20.60 5.74
C PRO A 59 -12.85 21.63 6.23
N PHE A 60 -13.00 22.77 5.55
CA PHE A 60 -13.93 23.84 5.92
C PHE A 60 -15.28 23.74 5.19
N GLY A 61 -15.47 22.73 4.33
CA GLY A 61 -16.72 22.48 3.61
C GLY A 61 -17.22 23.72 2.85
N THR A 62 -18.50 24.06 3.00
CA THR A 62 -19.10 25.23 2.35
C THR A 62 -18.67 26.57 2.95
N MET A 63 -18.04 26.59 4.13
CA MET A 63 -17.64 27.84 4.79
C MET A 63 -16.43 28.51 4.14
N SER A 64 -15.59 27.74 3.43
CA SER A 64 -14.49 28.30 2.65
C SER A 64 -14.03 27.32 1.59
N SER A 65 -14.13 27.67 0.30
CA SER A 65 -13.58 26.89 -0.82
C SER A 65 -12.09 27.16 -1.10
N THR A 66 -11.45 28.00 -0.29
CA THR A 66 -10.07 28.47 -0.52
C THR A 66 -9.01 27.50 0.01
N TYR A 67 -9.41 26.40 0.64
CA TYR A 67 -8.52 25.42 1.26
C TYR A 67 -8.82 24.03 0.69
N SER A 68 -7.77 23.33 0.25
CA SER A 68 -7.82 21.89 0.04
C SER A 68 -6.74 21.24 0.89
N THR A 69 -6.94 19.98 1.27
CA THR A 69 -5.98 19.16 1.98
C THR A 69 -5.89 17.84 1.24
N TRP A 70 -4.67 17.40 0.96
CA TRP A 70 -4.42 16.20 0.18
C TRP A 70 -3.74 15.16 1.09
N PRO A 71 -4.51 14.30 1.77
CA PRO A 71 -3.92 13.13 2.41
C PRO A 71 -3.38 12.18 1.35
N VAL A 72 -2.27 11.52 1.68
CA VAL A 72 -1.69 10.42 0.90
C VAL A 72 -1.76 9.17 1.76
N PHE A 73 -2.55 8.21 1.31
CA PHE A 73 -2.74 6.92 1.97
C PHE A 73 -1.98 5.83 1.23
N LEU A 74 -1.34 4.96 1.99
CA LEU A 74 -0.84 3.66 1.53
C LEU A 74 -1.78 2.56 2.01
N ILE A 75 -2.13 1.65 1.12
CA ILE A 75 -3.10 0.58 1.37
C ILE A 75 -2.38 -0.77 1.19
N PRO A 76 -2.22 -1.60 2.23
CA PRO A 76 -1.60 -2.91 2.09
C PRO A 76 -2.57 -3.89 1.42
N TYR A 77 -2.42 -4.10 0.12
CA TYR A 77 -3.21 -5.06 -0.65
C TYR A 77 -2.88 -6.52 -0.32
N ASN A 78 -1.92 -6.79 0.55
CA ASN A 78 -1.71 -8.15 1.05
C ASN A 78 -2.86 -8.66 1.91
N LEU A 79 -3.61 -7.74 2.54
CA LEU A 79 -4.73 -8.06 3.40
C LEU A 79 -5.95 -8.55 2.61
N PRO A 80 -6.81 -9.37 3.22
CA PRO A 80 -8.03 -9.83 2.58
C PRO A 80 -8.98 -8.69 2.19
N PRO A 81 -9.90 -8.92 1.23
CA PRO A 81 -10.85 -7.91 0.73
C PRO A 81 -11.63 -7.17 1.83
N TRP A 82 -12.06 -7.88 2.87
CA TRP A 82 -12.83 -7.32 3.98
C TRP A 82 -11.98 -6.51 4.98
N MET A 83 -10.66 -6.51 4.83
CA MET A 83 -9.72 -5.80 5.70
C MET A 83 -8.96 -4.71 4.95
N CYS A 84 -8.49 -4.97 3.72
CA CYS A 84 -7.67 -4.02 2.97
C CYS A 84 -8.36 -2.67 2.73
N MET A 85 -9.69 -2.64 2.58
CA MET A 85 -10.47 -1.42 2.38
C MET A 85 -11.00 -0.77 3.67
N LYS A 86 -10.65 -1.31 4.86
CA LYS A 86 -11.01 -0.66 6.12
C LYS A 86 -10.10 0.55 6.36
N HIS A 87 -10.68 1.67 6.78
CA HIS A 87 -9.92 2.88 7.12
C HIS A 87 -8.85 2.62 8.19
N THR A 88 -9.05 1.64 9.07
CA THR A 88 -8.07 1.21 10.08
C THR A 88 -6.83 0.53 9.51
N SER A 89 -6.89 0.07 8.26
CA SER A 89 -5.79 -0.57 7.55
C SER A 89 -5.02 0.41 6.66
N PHE A 90 -5.53 1.63 6.47
CA PHE A 90 -4.84 2.66 5.70
C PHE A 90 -3.70 3.25 6.52
N ILE A 91 -2.54 3.39 5.89
CA ILE A 91 -1.39 4.07 6.46
C ILE A 91 -1.42 5.49 5.91
N LEU A 92 -1.66 6.47 6.77
CA LEU A 92 -1.52 7.87 6.41
C LEU A 92 -0.02 8.20 6.34
N SER A 93 0.51 8.28 5.12
CA SER A 93 1.93 8.60 4.90
C SER A 93 2.19 10.09 5.07
N MET A 94 1.31 10.94 4.52
CA MET A 94 1.47 12.38 4.62
C MET A 94 0.18 13.17 4.39
N ILE A 95 0.21 14.44 4.79
CA ILE A 95 -0.86 15.42 4.55
C ILE A 95 -0.24 16.63 3.86
N ILE A 96 -0.71 16.97 2.65
CA ILE A 96 -0.24 18.14 1.90
C ILE A 96 -1.29 19.27 2.02
N PRO A 97 -0.95 20.42 2.65
CA PRO A 97 -1.86 21.56 2.77
C PRO A 97 -1.98 22.34 1.46
N GLY A 98 -3.20 22.69 1.06
CA GLY A 98 -3.54 23.24 -0.26
C GLY A 98 -3.54 24.77 -0.39
N LYS A 99 -3.63 25.53 0.70
CA LYS A 99 -3.82 27.00 0.62
C LYS A 99 -2.55 27.78 0.25
N GLN A 100 -1.36 27.20 0.45
CA GLN A 100 -0.05 27.85 0.22
C GLN A 100 0.92 26.93 -0.56
N THR A 101 0.42 25.85 -1.14
CA THR A 101 1.25 24.94 -1.92
C THR A 101 1.66 25.63 -3.23
N PRO A 102 2.92 25.53 -3.64
CA PRO A 102 3.39 26.13 -4.88
C PRO A 102 2.79 25.40 -6.08
N GLY A 103 1.60 25.79 -6.54
CA GLY A 103 0.99 25.35 -7.81
C GLY A 103 1.30 23.91 -8.22
N ASN A 104 2.07 23.75 -9.32
CA ASN A 104 2.45 22.47 -9.93
C ASN A 104 3.50 21.65 -9.15
N ASN A 105 4.16 22.19 -8.11
CA ASN A 105 5.27 21.53 -7.41
C ASN A 105 4.79 20.65 -6.23
N ARG A 106 3.65 19.96 -6.39
CA ARG A 106 3.11 19.05 -5.37
C ARG A 106 3.92 17.76 -5.26
N ASP A 107 4.60 17.38 -6.34
CA ASP A 107 5.51 16.25 -6.44
C ASP A 107 6.71 16.34 -5.49
N VAL A 108 7.17 17.55 -5.15
CA VAL A 108 8.25 17.78 -4.17
C VAL A 108 7.94 17.11 -2.83
N TYR A 109 6.67 17.11 -2.42
CA TYR A 109 6.24 16.48 -1.17
C TYR A 109 6.34 14.96 -1.24
N PHE A 110 6.25 14.34 -2.41
CA PHE A 110 6.38 12.88 -2.53
C PHE A 110 7.82 12.39 -2.44
N GLN A 111 8.84 13.27 -2.49
CA GLN A 111 10.24 12.84 -2.48
C GLN A 111 10.61 11.93 -1.29
N PRO A 112 10.23 12.22 -0.03
CA PRO A 112 10.51 11.33 1.10
C PRO A 112 9.84 9.97 0.94
N LEU A 113 8.57 9.95 0.52
CA LEU A 113 7.83 8.71 0.28
C LEU A 113 8.46 7.88 -0.83
N VAL A 114 8.85 8.50 -1.95
CA VAL A 114 9.55 7.81 -3.05
C VAL A 114 10.89 7.25 -2.60
N LYS A 115 11.62 7.97 -1.73
CA LYS A 115 12.87 7.50 -1.16
C LYS A 115 12.64 6.24 -0.31
N GLU A 116 11.69 6.28 0.62
CA GLU A 116 11.35 5.13 1.48
C GLU A 116 10.85 3.93 0.67
N LEU A 117 10.02 4.15 -0.35
CA LEU A 117 9.56 3.07 -1.25
C LEU A 117 10.71 2.46 -2.03
N ARG A 118 11.71 3.25 -2.44
CA ARG A 118 12.92 2.74 -3.10
C ARG A 118 13.80 1.95 -2.13
N GLU A 119 13.94 2.39 -0.89
CA GLU A 119 14.66 1.65 0.16
C GLU A 119 13.95 0.32 0.43
N LEU A 120 12.62 0.31 0.57
CA LEU A 120 11.84 -0.92 0.74
C LEU A 120 11.94 -1.86 -0.47
N TRP A 121 12.05 -1.34 -1.68
CA TRP A 121 12.18 -2.16 -2.89
C TRP A 121 13.58 -2.75 -3.04
N ASN A 122 14.63 -1.91 -2.99
CA ASN A 122 16.00 -2.32 -3.27
C ASN A 122 16.64 -3.04 -2.08
N ASP A 123 16.49 -2.44 -0.90
CA ASP A 123 17.06 -2.99 0.30
C ASP A 123 16.01 -3.90 0.95
N GLY A 124 14.85 -3.37 1.33
CA GLY A 124 13.93 -4.08 2.18
C GLY A 124 14.38 -4.04 3.65
N VAL A 125 13.47 -4.40 4.55
CA VAL A 125 13.62 -4.19 5.99
C VAL A 125 13.52 -5.51 6.73
N GLU A 126 14.39 -5.72 7.72
CA GLU A 126 14.32 -6.90 8.58
C GLU A 126 13.01 -6.87 9.39
N THR A 127 12.20 -7.92 9.26
CA THR A 127 10.88 -8.03 9.86
C THR A 127 10.72 -9.42 10.47
N PHE A 128 10.06 -9.47 11.62
CA PHE A 128 9.76 -10.72 12.32
C PHE A 128 8.35 -11.22 11.99
N ASP A 129 8.26 -12.44 11.46
CA ASP A 129 7.00 -13.17 11.26
C ASP A 129 6.66 -13.95 12.54
N SER A 130 5.69 -13.45 13.30
CA SER A 130 5.25 -14.09 14.55
C SER A 130 4.42 -15.37 14.35
N SER A 131 3.98 -15.67 13.13
CA SER A 131 3.26 -16.90 12.81
C SER A 131 4.20 -18.06 12.50
N LEU A 132 5.31 -17.78 11.80
CA LEU A 132 6.35 -18.75 11.47
C LEU A 132 7.52 -18.73 12.47
N ASN A 133 7.53 -17.75 13.38
CA ASN A 133 8.58 -17.54 14.37
C ASN A 133 9.98 -17.38 13.72
N GLU A 134 10.05 -16.65 12.62
CA GLU A 134 11.29 -16.41 11.87
C GLU A 134 11.44 -14.95 11.46
N THR A 135 12.69 -14.54 11.29
CA THR A 135 13.05 -13.24 10.75
C THR A 135 13.25 -13.37 9.25
N PHE A 136 12.70 -12.42 8.50
CA PHE A 136 12.86 -12.33 7.05
C PHE A 136 13.05 -10.87 6.65
N ARG A 137 13.49 -10.65 5.42
CA ARG A 137 13.65 -9.30 4.86
C ARG A 137 12.46 -8.98 3.98
N VAL A 138 11.61 -8.07 4.43
CA VAL A 138 10.40 -7.68 3.71
C VAL A 138 10.74 -6.63 2.67
N HIS A 139 10.26 -6.84 1.45
CA HIS A 139 10.27 -5.85 0.39
C HIS A 139 8.87 -5.31 0.17
N ALA A 140 8.75 -4.09 -0.37
CA ALA A 140 7.48 -3.52 -0.77
C ALA A 140 7.50 -2.97 -2.20
N ALA A 141 6.37 -3.09 -2.88
CA ALA A 141 6.15 -2.55 -4.22
C ALA A 141 4.83 -1.78 -4.28
N LEU A 142 4.81 -0.72 -5.09
CA LEU A 142 3.59 0.01 -5.39
C LEU A 142 2.89 -0.63 -6.60
N MET A 143 1.59 -0.88 -6.49
CA MET A 143 0.74 -1.54 -7.50
C MET A 143 -0.26 -0.59 -8.16
#